data_AF-C3ZGQ5-F1
#
_entry.id   AF-C3ZGQ5-F1
#
_cell.length_a   1.000
_cell.length_b   1.000
_cell.length_c   1.000
_cell.angle_alpha   90.00
_cell.angle_beta   90.00
_cell.angle_gamma   90.00
#
_symmetry.space_group_name_H-M   'P 1'
#
loop_
_entity.id
_entity.type
_entity.pdbx_description
1 polymer ?
#
loop_
_entity_poly.entity_id
_entity_poly.type
_entity_poly.pdbx_seq_one_letter_code
_entity_poly.pdbx_strand_id
1 'polypeptide(L)'
;MAASLVHVLRFASRHVRLNSSFPVAVEGRRYLLSPDVLRYDNYLKQSSIIADQMEGRIDVFHGAIADKLQRELPLAENDVKHMLHTCRTQEDFKLAEKALKSYHEQTQHIRRRHFRYGPVLMRCCQHLGLEEKALELVTDQSLQDIFLDVTTYCLLMHMLFTRSDYKGVLRVFELMHSRSIRANANSYKLAFAALYKQNTPEAFARCKGLYEGVQQGDLTDETTGFIMALALNQVLSALYLVDNSL
;
A
#
# COMPACT_ATOMS: atom_id res chain seq x y z
N MET A 1 -30.93 -3.47 16.26
CA MET A 1 -30.07 -2.45 15.61
C MET A 1 -29.66 -1.28 16.51
N ALA A 2 -30.50 -0.81 17.46
CA ALA A 2 -30.19 0.32 18.35
C ALA A 2 -28.99 0.09 19.32
N ALA A 3 -28.75 -1.13 19.80
CA ALA A 3 -27.67 -1.41 20.76
C ALA A 3 -26.26 -1.22 20.21
N SER A 4 -26.04 -1.48 18.90
CA SER A 4 -24.74 -1.28 18.24
C SER A 4 -24.44 0.21 18.00
N LEU A 5 -25.48 1.02 17.81
CA LEU A 5 -25.36 2.46 17.58
C LEU A 5 -24.98 3.25 18.83
N VAL A 6 -25.55 2.86 19.97
CA VAL A 6 -25.21 3.45 21.27
C VAL A 6 -23.75 3.18 21.64
N HIS A 7 -23.20 2.02 21.27
CA HIS A 7 -21.78 1.73 21.47
C HIS A 7 -20.86 2.64 20.63
N VAL A 8 -21.19 2.86 19.36
CA VAL A 8 -20.40 3.72 18.45
C VAL A 8 -20.51 5.20 18.84
N LEU A 9 -21.69 5.66 19.27
CA LEU A 9 -21.89 7.03 19.74
C LEU A 9 -21.28 7.29 21.12
N ARG A 10 -21.35 6.33 22.06
CA ARG A 10 -20.63 6.41 23.36
C ARG A 10 -19.11 6.31 23.19
N PHE A 11 -18.64 5.65 22.14
CA PHE A 11 -17.24 5.63 21.75
C PHE A 11 -16.77 7.02 21.28
N ALA A 12 -17.57 7.71 20.45
CA ALA A 12 -17.29 9.08 20.01
C ALA A 12 -17.15 10.06 21.19
N SER A 13 -17.98 9.93 22.22
CA SER A 13 -17.95 10.82 23.38
C SER A 13 -16.76 10.58 24.32
N ARG A 14 -16.12 9.40 24.28
CA ARG A 14 -15.00 9.04 25.18
C ARG A 14 -13.63 9.42 24.63
N HIS A 15 -13.51 9.62 23.32
CA HIS A 15 -12.21 9.88 22.67
C HIS A 15 -12.11 11.25 22.00
N VAL A 16 -13.22 11.97 21.83
CA VAL A 16 -13.19 13.35 21.37
C VAL A 16 -13.16 14.29 22.59
N ARG A 17 -11.96 14.74 22.99
CA ARG A 17 -11.87 16.02 23.70
C ARG A 17 -12.03 17.12 22.64
N LEU A 18 -13.23 17.70 22.58
CA LEU A 18 -13.50 18.90 21.79
C LEU A 18 -12.72 20.07 22.38
N ASN A 19 -11.44 20.22 22.01
CA ASN A 19 -10.78 21.51 22.16
C ASN A 19 -11.29 22.42 21.04
N SER A 20 -12.19 23.32 21.42
CA SER A 20 -12.75 24.38 20.59
C SER A 20 -11.68 25.40 20.24
N SER A 21 -11.00 25.21 19.12
CA SER A 21 -10.31 26.26 18.37
C SER A 21 -9.86 25.69 17.03
N PHE A 22 -10.75 25.70 16.05
CA PHE A 22 -10.36 25.50 14.66
C PHE A 22 -10.08 26.87 14.03
N PRO A 23 -8.81 27.27 13.81
CA PRO A 23 -8.56 28.38 12.91
C PRO A 23 -8.87 27.90 11.48
N VAL A 24 -9.74 28.66 10.84
CA VAL A 24 -10.11 28.53 9.43
C VAL A 24 -8.92 28.97 8.57
N ALA A 25 -8.34 28.00 7.86
CA ALA A 25 -7.81 28.08 6.50
C ALA A 25 -7.02 26.79 6.24
N VAL A 26 -7.58 25.84 5.48
CA VAL A 26 -6.83 24.67 4.99
C VAL A 26 -6.99 24.61 3.48
N GLU A 27 -6.24 25.48 2.78
CA GLU A 27 -5.81 25.22 1.40
C GLU A 27 -4.72 24.13 1.40
N GLY A 28 -5.03 22.98 1.99
CA GLY A 28 -4.15 21.83 2.06
C GLY A 28 -4.88 20.64 1.46
N ARG A 29 -4.45 20.16 0.29
CA ARG A 29 -4.85 18.83 -0.18
C ARG A 29 -4.38 17.83 0.88
N ARG A 30 -5.32 17.28 1.67
CA ARG A 30 -5.00 16.24 2.65
C ARG A 30 -4.83 14.92 1.90
N TYR A 31 -3.58 14.50 1.72
CA TYR A 31 -3.26 13.20 1.16
C TYR A 31 -3.65 12.09 2.14
N LEU A 32 -4.17 10.97 1.62
CA LEU A 32 -4.50 9.81 2.46
C LEU A 32 -3.24 9.22 3.13
N LEU A 33 -2.13 9.17 2.39
CA LEU A 33 -0.79 8.93 2.91
C LEU A 33 0.09 10.13 2.54
N SER A 34 0.92 10.60 3.48
CA SER A 34 1.83 11.72 3.18
C SER A 34 2.93 11.30 2.19
N PRO A 35 3.50 12.24 1.43
CA PRO A 35 4.67 11.99 0.59
C PRO A 35 5.83 11.33 1.35
N ASP A 36 6.02 11.69 2.63
CA ASP A 36 7.04 11.10 3.51
C ASP A 36 6.80 9.63 3.82
N VAL A 37 5.53 9.18 3.87
CA VAL A 37 5.22 7.75 4.03
C VAL A 37 5.49 6.99 2.74
N LEU A 38 5.08 7.56 1.60
CA LEU A 38 5.26 6.94 0.28
C LEU A 38 6.75 6.87 -0.10
N ARG A 39 7.52 7.90 0.26
CA ARG A 39 8.95 8.09 -0.09
C ARG A 39 9.20 7.97 -1.59
N TYR A 40 8.24 8.43 -2.40
CA TYR A 40 8.33 8.39 -3.85
C TYR A 40 9.46 9.30 -4.35
N ASP A 41 9.60 10.50 -3.76
CA ASP A 41 10.69 11.43 -4.08
C ASP A 41 12.07 10.84 -3.76
N ASN A 42 12.20 10.07 -2.66
CA ASN A 42 13.43 9.36 -2.36
C ASN A 42 13.76 8.32 -3.43
N TYR A 43 12.75 7.62 -3.97
CA TYR A 43 12.94 6.67 -5.06
C TYR A 43 13.40 7.38 -6.33
N LEU A 44 12.73 8.46 -6.75
CA LEU A 44 13.13 9.25 -7.91
C LEU A 44 14.54 9.82 -7.77
N LYS A 45 14.90 10.35 -6.59
CA LYS A 45 16.25 10.85 -6.32
C LYS A 45 17.30 9.75 -6.45
N GLN A 46 17.03 8.55 -5.93
CA GLN A 46 17.95 7.41 -6.07
C GLN A 46 18.04 6.93 -7.52
N SER A 47 16.92 6.90 -8.25
CA SER A 47 16.89 6.59 -9.68
C SER A 47 17.73 7.57 -10.50
N SER A 48 17.64 8.88 -10.22
CA SER A 48 18.49 9.90 -10.85
C SER A 48 19.97 9.67 -10.55
N ILE A 49 20.34 9.46 -9.28
CA ILE A 49 21.74 9.23 -8.89
C ILE A 49 22.32 8.01 -9.61
N ILE A 50 21.56 6.90 -9.67
CA ILE A 50 22.00 5.67 -10.34
C ILE A 50 22.11 5.89 -11.85
N ALA A 51 21.16 6.60 -12.47
CA ALA A 51 21.22 6.94 -13.88
C ALA A 51 22.43 7.82 -14.22
N ASP A 52 22.74 8.81 -13.38
CA ASP A 52 23.89 9.70 -13.56
C ASP A 52 25.21 8.94 -13.44
N GLN A 53 25.31 7.99 -12.49
CA GLN A 53 26.47 7.10 -12.35
C GLN A 53 26.72 6.22 -13.59
N MET A 54 25.70 5.97 -14.39
CA MET A 54 25.82 5.20 -15.64
C MET A 54 26.20 6.09 -16.84
N GLU A 55 26.29 7.41 -16.67
CA GLU A 55 26.70 8.36 -17.73
C GLU A 55 25.91 8.19 -19.04
N GLY A 56 24.59 7.95 -18.92
CA GLY A 56 23.72 7.72 -20.09
C GLY A 56 23.83 6.33 -20.71
N ARG A 57 24.61 5.40 -20.14
CA ARG A 57 24.79 4.02 -20.64
C ARG A 57 23.85 3.00 -20.00
N ILE A 58 22.62 3.42 -19.67
CA ILE A 58 21.60 2.54 -19.07
C ILE A 58 21.29 1.36 -20.00
N ASP A 59 21.17 1.59 -21.31
CA ASP A 59 20.85 0.53 -22.28
C ASP A 59 21.96 -0.52 -22.37
N VAL A 60 23.23 -0.10 -22.23
CA VAL A 60 24.39 -1.02 -22.16
C VAL A 60 24.32 -1.87 -20.90
N PHE A 61 23.97 -1.27 -19.77
CA PHE A 61 23.77 -1.99 -18.52
C PHE A 61 22.61 -3.00 -18.63
N HIS A 62 21.45 -2.60 -19.17
CA HIS A 62 20.32 -3.50 -19.40
C HIS A 62 20.70 -4.66 -20.32
N GLY A 63 21.44 -4.39 -21.41
CA GLY A 63 21.98 -5.44 -22.29
C GLY A 63 22.88 -6.43 -21.53
N ALA A 64 23.77 -5.94 -20.68
CA ALA A 64 24.63 -6.79 -19.85
C ALA A 64 23.84 -7.66 -18.86
N ILE A 65 22.74 -7.15 -18.30
CA ILE A 65 21.84 -7.95 -17.44
C ILE A 65 21.09 -9.01 -18.25
N ALA A 66 20.61 -8.66 -19.45
CA ALA A 66 19.96 -9.60 -20.35
C ALA A 66 20.91 -10.74 -20.74
N ASP A 67 22.16 -10.43 -21.08
CA ASP A 67 23.20 -11.42 -21.41
C ASP A 67 23.49 -12.33 -20.21
N LYS A 68 23.61 -11.77 -19.00
CA LYS A 68 23.78 -12.56 -17.77
C LYS A 68 22.62 -13.53 -17.57
N LEU A 69 21.38 -13.06 -17.72
CA LEU A 69 20.17 -13.88 -17.57
C LEU A 69 20.05 -14.95 -18.65
N GLN A 70 20.44 -14.67 -19.90
CA GLN A 70 20.42 -15.64 -20.99
C GLN A 70 21.44 -16.76 -20.76
N ARG A 71 22.59 -16.43 -20.18
CA ARG A 71 23.69 -17.35 -19.89
C ARG A 71 23.64 -17.96 -18.50
N GLU A 72 22.55 -17.71 -17.76
CA GLU A 72 22.35 -18.16 -16.37
C GLU A 72 23.52 -17.79 -15.43
N LEU A 73 24.14 -16.63 -15.66
CA LEU A 73 25.24 -16.14 -14.85
C LEU A 73 24.74 -15.55 -13.53
N PRO A 74 25.53 -15.63 -12.44
CA PRO A 74 25.17 -15.02 -11.17
C PRO A 74 24.91 -13.52 -11.28
N LEU A 75 23.84 -13.05 -10.63
CA LEU A 75 23.54 -11.63 -10.48
C LEU A 75 24.02 -11.12 -9.12
N ALA A 76 24.53 -9.90 -9.09
CA ALA A 76 24.85 -9.20 -7.84
C ALA A 76 23.62 -8.44 -7.31
N GLU A 77 23.61 -8.13 -6.00
CA GLU A 77 22.56 -7.30 -5.38
C GLU A 77 22.39 -5.95 -6.11
N ASN A 78 23.52 -5.35 -6.50
CA ASN A 78 23.52 -4.08 -7.24
C ASN A 78 22.97 -4.22 -8.67
N ASP A 79 23.09 -5.39 -9.31
CA ASP A 79 22.50 -5.60 -10.64
C ASP A 79 20.97 -5.43 -10.54
N VAL A 80 20.34 -6.13 -9.59
CA VAL A 80 18.88 -6.05 -9.39
C VAL A 80 18.46 -4.68 -8.90
N LYS A 81 19.18 -4.11 -7.93
CA LYS A 81 18.88 -2.77 -7.41
C LYS A 81 18.93 -1.72 -8.52
N HIS A 82 19.97 -1.72 -9.34
CA HIS A 82 20.11 -0.75 -10.43
C HIS A 82 19.06 -0.97 -11.51
N MET A 83 18.71 -2.22 -11.84
CA MET A 83 17.59 -2.51 -12.75
C MET A 83 16.30 -1.84 -12.27
N LEU A 84 15.90 -2.04 -11.00
CA LEU A 84 14.67 -1.46 -10.45
C LEU A 84 14.65 0.08 -10.38
N HIS A 85 15.81 0.72 -10.40
CA HIS A 85 15.95 2.17 -10.39
C HIS A 85 16.10 2.79 -11.79
N THR A 86 16.39 1.99 -12.80
CA THR A 86 16.63 2.46 -14.18
C THR A 86 15.57 1.99 -15.17
N CYS A 87 14.51 1.33 -14.70
CA CYS A 87 13.36 0.99 -15.55
C CYS A 87 12.66 2.26 -16.04
N ARG A 88 12.58 2.41 -17.36
CA ARG A 88 11.86 3.50 -18.06
C ARG A 88 10.66 2.97 -18.82
N THR A 89 10.67 1.69 -19.18
CA THR A 89 9.63 1.04 -19.98
C THR A 89 9.09 -0.22 -19.30
N GLN A 90 7.97 -0.74 -19.82
CA GLN A 90 7.45 -2.04 -19.39
C GLN A 90 8.39 -3.20 -19.79
N GLU A 91 9.21 -3.05 -20.83
CA GLU A 91 10.20 -4.07 -21.22
C GLU A 91 11.35 -4.12 -20.23
N ASP A 92 11.86 -2.96 -19.81
CA ASP A 92 12.87 -2.85 -18.76
C ASP A 92 12.35 -3.49 -17.46
N PHE A 93 11.06 -3.28 -17.14
CA PHE A 93 10.43 -3.88 -15.98
C PHE A 93 10.39 -5.41 -16.07
N LYS A 94 10.04 -5.98 -17.24
CA LYS A 94 10.07 -7.45 -17.43
C LYS A 94 11.47 -8.00 -17.22
N LEU A 95 12.50 -7.29 -17.70
CA LEU A 95 13.89 -7.67 -17.47
C LEU A 95 14.26 -7.58 -15.98
N ALA A 96 13.84 -6.51 -15.29
CA ALA A 96 14.07 -6.33 -13.86
C ALA A 96 13.34 -7.37 -13.01
N GLU A 97 12.12 -7.75 -13.37
CA GLU A 97 11.35 -8.84 -12.74
C GLU A 97 12.12 -10.16 -12.87
N LYS A 98 12.58 -10.49 -14.09
CA LYS A 98 13.37 -11.71 -14.34
C LYS A 98 14.69 -11.70 -13.56
N ALA A 99 15.37 -10.55 -13.51
CA ALA A 99 16.59 -10.38 -12.72
C ALA A 99 16.34 -10.59 -11.23
N LEU A 100 15.27 -10.02 -10.68
CA LEU A 100 14.87 -10.19 -9.28
C LEU A 100 14.56 -11.65 -8.96
N LYS A 101 13.79 -12.34 -9.81
CA LYS A 101 13.46 -13.76 -9.64
C LYS A 101 14.70 -14.64 -9.63
N SER A 102 15.57 -14.49 -10.64
CA SER A 102 16.82 -15.24 -10.74
C SER A 102 17.76 -14.98 -9.56
N TYR A 103 17.90 -13.71 -9.15
CA TYR A 103 18.71 -13.36 -7.98
C TYR A 103 18.14 -13.94 -6.68
N HIS A 104 16.81 -13.93 -6.53
CA HIS A 104 16.16 -14.50 -5.35
C HIS A 104 16.43 -16.00 -5.25
N GLU A 105 16.25 -16.74 -6.36
CA GLU A 105 16.56 -18.18 -6.43
C GLU A 105 18.02 -18.49 -6.09
N GLN A 106 18.96 -17.65 -6.56
CA GLN A 106 20.40 -17.78 -6.28
C GLN A 106 20.75 -17.52 -4.80
N THR A 107 19.96 -16.69 -4.10
CA THR A 107 20.34 -16.15 -2.78
C THR A 107 19.41 -16.57 -1.63
N GLN A 108 18.32 -17.29 -1.91
CA GLN A 108 17.32 -17.71 -0.92
C GLN A 108 17.90 -18.49 0.27
N HIS A 109 18.99 -19.24 0.06
CA HIS A 109 19.65 -20.01 1.12
C HIS A 109 20.68 -19.22 1.94
N ILE A 110 20.98 -17.98 1.55
CA ILE A 110 21.99 -17.14 2.21
C ILE A 110 21.35 -16.38 3.36
N ARG A 111 21.81 -16.65 4.59
CA ARG A 111 21.42 -15.90 5.79
C ARG A 111 22.11 -14.52 5.86
N ARG A 112 21.69 -13.60 5.00
CA ARG A 112 22.11 -12.19 5.03
C ARG A 112 20.87 -11.31 5.21
N ARG A 113 21.04 -10.13 5.80
CA ARG A 113 19.98 -9.11 5.80
C ARG A 113 19.75 -8.67 4.37
N HIS A 114 18.70 -9.21 3.75
CA HIS A 114 18.36 -8.92 2.37
C HIS A 114 17.95 -7.46 2.20
N PHE A 115 18.35 -6.87 1.08
CA PHE A 115 17.83 -5.60 0.62
C PHE A 115 16.29 -5.67 0.52
N ARG A 116 15.60 -4.58 0.89
CA ARG A 116 14.13 -4.55 0.90
C ARG A 116 13.60 -4.26 -0.51
N TYR A 117 13.58 -5.28 -1.35
CA TYR A 117 13.13 -5.18 -2.74
C TYR A 117 11.65 -4.83 -2.86
N GLY A 118 10.77 -5.37 -2.01
CA GLY A 118 9.33 -5.14 -2.08
C GLY A 118 8.94 -3.67 -2.23
N PRO A 119 9.34 -2.77 -1.31
CA PRO A 119 9.03 -1.35 -1.44
C PRO A 119 9.64 -0.65 -2.66
N VAL A 120 10.79 -1.11 -3.16
CA VAL A 120 11.41 -0.50 -4.36
C VAL A 120 10.67 -0.95 -5.61
N LEU A 121 10.34 -2.24 -5.70
CA LEU A 121 9.56 -2.82 -6.79
C LEU A 121 8.18 -2.16 -6.89
N MET A 122 7.48 -1.94 -5.76
CA MET A 122 6.18 -1.25 -5.76
C MET A 122 6.28 0.20 -6.25
N ARG A 123 7.36 0.93 -5.93
CA ARG A 123 7.56 2.29 -6.45
C ARG A 123 7.92 2.30 -7.93
N CYS A 124 8.66 1.30 -8.39
CA CYS A 124 8.91 1.10 -9.82
C CYS A 124 7.58 0.84 -10.56
N CYS A 125 6.73 -0.05 -10.03
CA CYS A 125 5.39 -0.26 -10.59
C CYS A 125 4.56 1.02 -10.60
N GLN A 126 4.57 1.78 -9.50
CA GLN A 126 3.87 3.08 -9.42
C GLN A 126 4.38 4.06 -10.48
N HIS A 127 5.69 4.11 -10.70
CA HIS A 127 6.32 4.98 -11.69
C HIS A 127 5.93 4.63 -13.13
N LEU A 128 5.77 3.34 -13.43
CA LEU A 128 5.45 2.85 -14.76
C LEU A 128 3.94 2.64 -15.00
N GLY A 129 3.08 2.92 -14.00
CA GLY A 129 1.63 2.66 -14.09
C GLY A 129 1.31 1.16 -14.23
N LEU A 130 2.02 0.32 -13.47
CA LEU A 130 1.95 -1.14 -13.50
C LEU A 130 1.24 -1.72 -12.26
N GLU A 131 0.09 -1.16 -11.88
CA GLU A 131 -0.61 -1.54 -10.65
C GLU A 131 -1.15 -2.97 -10.68
N GLU A 132 -1.67 -3.42 -11.82
CA GLU A 132 -2.15 -4.80 -12.01
C GLU A 132 -1.00 -5.80 -11.86
N LYS A 133 0.14 -5.50 -12.50
CA LYS A 133 1.36 -6.30 -12.37
C LYS A 133 1.89 -6.31 -10.93
N ALA A 134 1.79 -5.19 -10.22
CA ALA A 134 2.17 -5.13 -8.81
C ALA A 134 1.31 -6.06 -7.94
N LEU A 135 0.00 -6.16 -8.23
CA LEU A 135 -0.89 -7.10 -7.56
C LEU A 135 -0.50 -8.55 -7.88
N GLU A 136 -0.25 -8.88 -9.15
CA GLU A 136 0.21 -10.22 -9.57
C GLU A 136 1.48 -10.63 -8.81
N LEU A 137 2.48 -9.75 -8.77
CA LEU A 137 3.75 -9.99 -8.10
C LEU A 137 3.57 -10.26 -6.61
N VAL A 138 2.79 -9.44 -5.92
CA VAL A 138 2.56 -9.64 -4.48
C VAL A 138 1.79 -10.93 -4.23
N THR A 139 0.93 -11.40 -5.15
CA THR A 139 0.25 -12.70 -5.02
C THR A 139 1.10 -13.91 -5.40
N ASP A 140 2.22 -13.74 -6.08
CA ASP A 140 3.14 -14.81 -6.48
C ASP A 140 3.75 -15.48 -5.24
N GLN A 141 3.47 -16.76 -5.04
CA GLN A 141 3.96 -17.53 -3.89
C GLN A 141 5.48 -17.72 -3.94
N SER A 142 6.08 -17.77 -5.14
CA SER A 142 7.52 -17.91 -5.30
C SER A 142 8.30 -16.66 -4.85
N LEU A 143 7.61 -15.53 -4.67
CA LEU A 143 8.19 -14.25 -4.26
C LEU A 143 7.77 -13.83 -2.86
N GLN A 144 7.11 -14.70 -2.09
CA GLN A 144 6.60 -14.34 -0.78
C GLN A 144 7.70 -13.81 0.16
N ASP A 145 8.89 -14.39 0.11
CA ASP A 145 10.05 -14.00 0.92
C ASP A 145 10.64 -12.63 0.54
N ILE A 146 10.28 -12.09 -0.63
CA ILE A 146 10.63 -10.75 -1.07
C ILE A 146 9.70 -9.70 -0.42
N PHE A 147 8.45 -10.08 -0.14
CA PHE A 147 7.38 -9.18 0.29
C PHE A 147 7.06 -9.31 1.78
N LEU A 148 8.07 -9.11 2.62
CA LEU A 148 7.93 -9.16 4.08
C LEU A 148 7.74 -7.78 4.75
N ASP A 149 7.98 -6.69 4.01
CA ASP A 149 7.84 -5.32 4.54
C ASP A 149 6.40 -4.81 4.34
N VAL A 150 5.74 -4.42 5.42
CA VAL A 150 4.40 -3.78 5.45
C VAL A 150 4.28 -2.59 4.49
N THR A 151 5.38 -1.86 4.26
CA THR A 151 5.45 -0.74 3.33
C THR A 151 5.12 -1.17 1.90
N THR A 152 5.49 -2.39 1.50
CA THR A 152 5.13 -2.97 0.20
C THR A 152 3.61 -2.96 0.01
N TYR A 153 2.89 -3.50 0.99
CA TYR A 153 1.43 -3.60 0.96
C TYR A 153 0.79 -2.23 1.05
N CYS A 154 1.33 -1.31 1.87
CA CYS A 154 0.84 0.06 1.95
C CYS A 154 0.97 0.81 0.61
N LEU A 155 2.07 0.64 -0.11
CA LEU A 155 2.27 1.23 -1.44
C LEU A 155 1.27 0.65 -2.46
N LEU A 156 1.10 -0.68 -2.49
CA LEU A 156 0.14 -1.32 -3.38
C LEU A 156 -1.31 -0.91 -3.07
N MET A 157 -1.69 -0.92 -1.79
CA MET A 157 -2.99 -0.44 -1.33
C MET A 157 -3.21 1.04 -1.70
N HIS A 158 -2.18 1.88 -1.59
CA HIS A 158 -2.27 3.27 -2.02
C HIS A 158 -2.52 3.40 -3.53
N MET A 159 -1.78 2.66 -4.36
CA MET A 159 -1.96 2.63 -5.82
C MET A 159 -3.37 2.17 -6.22
N LEU A 160 -3.91 1.14 -5.56
CA LEU A 160 -5.27 0.67 -5.82
C LEU A 160 -6.32 1.68 -5.35
N PHE A 161 -6.08 2.34 -4.21
CA PHE A 161 -6.98 3.35 -3.68
C PHE A 161 -7.10 4.57 -4.60
N THR A 162 -5.98 5.05 -5.16
CA THR A 162 -5.98 6.20 -6.08
C THR A 162 -6.73 5.92 -7.38
N ARG A 163 -6.86 4.65 -7.76
CA ARG A 163 -7.67 4.18 -8.90
C ARG A 163 -9.10 3.79 -8.53
N SER A 164 -9.53 4.09 -7.30
CA SER A 164 -10.85 3.72 -6.78
C SER A 164 -11.12 2.20 -6.72
N ASP A 165 -10.10 1.34 -6.78
CA ASP A 165 -10.25 -0.10 -6.57
C ASP A 165 -10.25 -0.42 -5.06
N TYR A 166 -11.32 -0.03 -4.38
CA TYR A 166 -11.46 -0.23 -2.93
C TYR A 166 -11.57 -1.71 -2.54
N LYS A 167 -12.06 -2.57 -3.45
CA LYS A 167 -12.11 -4.02 -3.21
C LYS A 167 -10.70 -4.62 -3.26
N GLY A 168 -9.88 -4.20 -4.22
CA GLY A 168 -8.47 -4.56 -4.31
C GLY A 168 -7.67 -4.12 -3.08
N VAL A 169 -7.87 -2.89 -2.59
CA VAL A 169 -7.24 -2.39 -1.34
C VAL A 169 -7.47 -3.36 -0.19
N LEU A 170 -8.72 -3.77 0.01
CA LEU A 170 -9.10 -4.65 1.11
C LEU A 170 -8.58 -6.09 0.91
N ARG A 171 -8.51 -6.58 -0.33
CA ARG A 171 -7.91 -7.88 -0.65
C ARG A 171 -6.41 -7.90 -0.33
N VAL A 172 -5.68 -6.83 -0.65
CA VAL A 172 -4.26 -6.70 -0.33
C VAL A 172 -4.05 -6.62 1.19
N PHE A 173 -4.94 -5.93 1.89
CA PHE A 173 -4.91 -5.88 3.36
C PHE A 173 -5.11 -7.26 3.99
N GLU A 174 -6.03 -8.07 3.48
CA GLU A 174 -6.23 -9.46 3.93
C GLU A 174 -5.04 -10.35 3.61
N LEU A 175 -4.47 -10.22 2.40
CA LEU A 175 -3.29 -10.97 1.97
C LEU A 175 -2.08 -10.70 2.88
N MET A 176 -1.91 -9.45 3.30
CA MET A 176 -0.88 -9.07 4.26
C MET A 176 -1.07 -9.81 5.60
N HIS A 177 -2.31 -9.89 6.11
CA HIS A 177 -2.63 -10.61 7.35
C HIS A 177 -2.46 -12.11 7.22
N SER A 178 -2.88 -12.71 6.09
CA SER A 178 -2.71 -14.14 5.85
C SER A 178 -1.24 -14.56 5.77
N ARG A 179 -0.34 -13.61 5.51
CA ARG A 179 1.11 -13.79 5.52
C ARG A 179 1.77 -13.44 6.86
N SER A 180 0.97 -13.22 7.91
CA SER A 180 1.44 -12.83 9.24
C SER A 180 2.24 -11.53 9.27
N ILE A 181 2.04 -10.64 8.28
CA ILE A 181 2.68 -9.33 8.25
C ILE A 181 1.84 -8.38 9.08
N ARG A 182 2.44 -7.88 10.16
CA ARG A 182 1.77 -6.99 11.12
C ARG A 182 1.34 -5.69 10.42
N ALA A 183 0.04 -5.41 10.47
CA ALA A 183 -0.52 -4.14 10.04
C ALA A 183 0.04 -2.95 10.86
N ASN A 184 0.06 -1.77 10.25
CA ASN A 184 0.46 -0.53 10.91
C ASN A 184 -0.63 0.53 10.71
N ALA A 185 -0.42 1.70 11.31
CA ALA A 185 -1.36 2.82 11.21
C ALA A 185 -1.73 3.20 9.76
N ASN A 186 -0.79 3.11 8.82
CA ASN A 186 -1.04 3.45 7.42
C ASN A 186 -1.88 2.40 6.69
N SER A 187 -1.63 1.10 6.92
CA SER A 187 -2.43 0.04 6.30
C SER A 187 -3.86 0.04 6.85
N TYR A 188 -4.04 0.26 8.16
CA TYR A 188 -5.37 0.46 8.73
C TYR A 188 -6.07 1.69 8.15
N LYS A 189 -5.38 2.83 8.07
CA LYS A 189 -5.93 4.06 7.48
C LYS A 189 -6.44 3.83 6.06
N LEU A 190 -5.66 3.14 5.21
CA LEU A 190 -6.06 2.80 3.85
C LEU A 190 -7.27 1.85 3.81
N ALA A 191 -7.30 0.81 4.67
CA ALA A 191 -8.41 -0.13 4.74
C ALA A 191 -9.72 0.54 5.18
N PHE A 192 -9.69 1.33 6.25
CA PHE A 192 -10.87 2.07 6.72
C PHE A 192 -11.32 3.15 5.75
N ALA A 193 -10.39 3.85 5.10
CA ALA A 193 -10.74 4.79 4.04
C ALA A 193 -11.43 4.08 2.85
N ALA A 194 -10.96 2.89 2.47
CA ALA A 194 -11.59 2.11 1.40
C ALA A 194 -13.01 1.64 1.78
N LEU A 195 -13.22 1.21 3.02
CA LEU A 195 -14.56 0.86 3.53
C LEU A 195 -15.48 2.07 3.55
N TYR A 196 -14.99 3.22 4.01
CA TYR A 196 -15.73 4.48 3.98
C TYR A 196 -16.14 4.86 2.56
N LYS A 197 -15.24 4.71 1.57
CA LYS A 197 -15.54 5.01 0.16
C LYS A 197 -16.56 4.07 -0.47
N GLN A 198 -16.62 2.80 -0.04
CA GLN A 198 -17.66 1.87 -0.52
C GLN A 198 -19.04 2.21 0.04
N ASN A 199 -19.11 2.65 1.30
CA ASN A 199 -20.34 3.13 1.96
C ASN A 199 -21.55 2.19 1.86
N THR A 200 -21.33 0.87 1.85
CA THR A 200 -22.41 -0.14 1.85
C THR A 200 -22.62 -0.74 3.25
N PRO A 201 -23.78 -1.37 3.53
CA PRO A 201 -24.00 -2.09 4.77
C PRO A 201 -22.95 -3.19 5.04
N GLU A 202 -22.49 -3.87 4.00
CA GLU A 202 -21.44 -4.89 4.08
C GLU A 202 -20.09 -4.26 4.46
N ALA A 203 -19.76 -3.10 3.87
CA ALA A 203 -18.56 -2.35 4.22
C ALA A 203 -18.61 -1.90 5.69
N PHE A 204 -19.78 -1.52 6.20
CA PHE A 204 -19.95 -1.18 7.61
C PHE A 204 -19.83 -2.40 8.55
N ALA A 205 -20.41 -3.54 8.18
CA ALA A 205 -20.23 -4.78 8.94
C ALA A 205 -18.75 -5.17 9.02
N ARG A 206 -18.04 -5.10 7.90
CA ARG A 206 -16.60 -5.36 7.82
C ARG A 206 -15.78 -4.34 8.61
N CYS A 207 -16.17 -3.06 8.59
CA CYS A 207 -15.56 -2.01 9.41
C CYS A 207 -15.62 -2.32 10.90
N LYS A 208 -16.76 -2.81 11.41
CA LYS A 208 -16.89 -3.22 12.82
C LYS A 208 -15.96 -4.37 13.16
N GLY A 209 -16.00 -5.45 12.38
CA GLY A 209 -15.15 -6.61 12.61
C GLY A 209 -13.65 -6.27 12.56
N LEU A 210 -13.25 -5.41 11.61
CA LEU A 210 -11.87 -4.94 11.54
C LEU A 210 -11.49 -4.12 12.78
N TYR A 211 -12.34 -3.18 13.20
CA TYR A 211 -12.11 -2.33 14.36
C TYR A 211 -11.95 -3.12 15.67
N GLU A 212 -12.75 -4.17 15.87
CA GLU A 212 -12.67 -5.05 17.04
C GLU A 212 -11.34 -5.80 17.13
N GLY A 213 -10.68 -6.05 16.00
CA GLY A 213 -9.37 -6.71 15.94
C GLY A 213 -8.16 -5.79 16.07
N VAL A 214 -8.34 -4.46 16.10
CA VAL A 214 -7.22 -3.51 16.12
C VAL A 214 -6.58 -3.43 17.50
N GLN A 215 -5.25 -3.48 17.55
CA GLN A 215 -4.50 -3.30 18.80
C GLN A 215 -4.43 -1.81 19.20
N GLN A 216 -4.34 -1.56 20.50
CA GLN A 216 -4.28 -0.20 21.03
C GLN A 216 -3.01 0.51 20.53
N GLY A 217 -3.19 1.69 19.90
CA GLY A 217 -2.09 2.48 19.33
C GLY A 217 -1.92 2.36 17.81
N ASP A 218 -2.62 1.43 17.15
CA ASP A 218 -2.55 1.27 15.69
C ASP A 218 -3.52 2.19 14.93
N LEU A 219 -4.45 2.86 15.64
CA LEU A 219 -5.40 3.82 15.05
C LEU A 219 -4.92 5.26 15.23
N THR A 220 -5.05 6.04 14.17
CA THR A 220 -4.87 7.49 14.21
C THR A 220 -6.23 8.19 14.32
N ASP A 221 -6.23 9.45 14.75
CA ASP A 221 -7.46 10.27 14.79
C ASP A 221 -8.13 10.35 13.42
N GLU A 222 -7.35 10.43 12.34
CA GLU A 222 -7.83 10.41 10.96
C GLU A 222 -8.53 9.09 10.63
N THR A 223 -7.94 7.95 11.04
CA THR A 223 -8.54 6.63 10.87
C THR A 223 -9.87 6.52 11.59
N THR A 224 -9.92 7.00 12.84
CA THR A 224 -11.16 7.08 13.63
C THR A 224 -12.21 7.95 12.95
N GLY A 225 -11.80 9.04 12.30
CA GLY A 225 -12.67 9.89 11.48
C GLY A 225 -13.39 9.12 10.36
N PHE A 226 -12.68 8.26 9.61
CA PHE A 226 -13.30 7.42 8.57
C PHE A 226 -14.34 6.45 9.13
N ILE A 227 -14.03 5.81 10.26
CA ILE A 227 -14.94 4.87 10.94
C ILE A 227 -16.21 5.58 11.36
N MET A 228 -16.07 6.75 12.00
CA MET A 228 -17.19 7.56 12.45
C MET A 228 -18.05 8.06 11.28
N ALA A 229 -17.41 8.56 10.22
CA ALA A 229 -18.11 9.04 9.03
C ALA A 229 -18.91 7.91 8.36
N LEU A 230 -18.34 6.71 8.25
CA LEU A 230 -19.06 5.55 7.74
C LEU A 230 -20.25 5.20 8.62
N ALA A 231 -20.07 5.15 9.94
CA ALA A 231 -21.17 4.86 10.87
C ALA A 231 -22.32 5.88 10.74
N LEU A 232 -22.01 7.17 10.65
CA LEU A 232 -23.02 8.23 10.48
C LEU A 232 -23.76 8.09 9.16
N ASN A 233 -23.06 7.83 8.05
CA ASN A 233 -23.70 7.62 6.75
C ASN A 233 -24.73 6.48 6.78
N GLN A 234 -24.42 5.37 7.47
CA GLN A 234 -25.35 4.25 7.57
C GLN A 234 -26.59 4.58 8.42
N VAL A 235 -26.45 5.43 9.45
CA VAL A 235 -27.59 5.91 10.26
C VAL A 235 -28.50 6.80 9.44
N LEU A 236 -27.93 7.76 8.72
CA LEU A 236 -28.69 8.69 7.89
C LEU A 236 -29.47 7.93 6.81
N SER A 237 -28.83 7.00 6.11
CA SER A 237 -29.51 6.16 5.12
C SER A 237 -30.69 5.36 5.71
N ALA A 238 -30.56 4.87 6.94
CA ALA A 238 -31.64 4.14 7.61
C ALA A 238 -32.82 5.06 7.99
N LEU A 239 -32.57 6.30 8.43
CA LEU A 239 -33.60 7.27 8.75
C LEU A 239 -34.38 7.72 7.49
N TYR A 240 -33.67 8.00 6.39
CA TYR A 240 -34.31 8.35 5.12
C TYR A 240 -35.23 7.28 4.56
N LEU A 241 -34.92 5.99 4.78
CA LEU A 241 -35.79 4.90 4.36
C LEU A 241 -37.07 4.82 5.21
N VAL A 242 -36.99 5.14 6.50
CA VAL A 242 -38.15 5.17 7.42
C VAL A 242 -39.07 6.35 7.08
N ASP A 243 -38.51 7.52 6.79
CA ASP A 243 -39.31 8.71 6.46
C ASP A 243 -40.00 8.64 5.09
N ASN A 244 -39.49 7.82 4.15
CA ASN A 244 -40.10 7.60 2.82
C ASN A 244 -40.99 6.35 2.74
N SER A 245 -41.18 5.64 3.86
CA SER A 245 -42.09 4.47 3.94
C SER A 245 -43.35 4.73 4.79
N LEU A 246 -43.59 6.00 5.14
CA LEU A 246 -44.81 6.55 5.71
C LEU A 246 -45.53 7.41 4.67
#